data_AF-A0A2E1I846-F1
#
_entry.id   AF-A0A2E1I846-F1
#
_cell.length_a   1.000
_cell.length_b   1.000
_cell.length_c   1.000
_cell.angle_alpha   90.00
_cell.angle_beta   90.00
_cell.angle_gamma   90.00
#
_symmetry.space_group_name_H-M   'P 1'
#
loop_
_entity.id
_entity.type
_entity.pdbx_description
1 polymer ?
#
loop_
_entity_poly.entity_id
_entity_poly.type
_entity_poly.pdbx_seq_one_letter_code
_entity_poly.pdbx_strand_id
1 'polypeptide(L)' 'MPKVSLDMPQQIVEDLKRHVGDEKKYVSLADAIRTACRKLLDQLDEIDARHGRLEE' A
#
# COMPACT_ATOMS: atom_id res chain seq x y z
N MET A 1 16.12 -3.68 2.40
CA MET A 1 14.66 -3.64 2.66
C MET A 1 14.28 -4.83 3.52
N PRO A 2 13.59 -4.64 4.65
CA PRO A 2 13.03 -5.75 5.41
C PRO A 2 12.06 -6.53 4.52
N LYS A 3 12.08 -7.86 4.63
CA LYS A 3 11.14 -8.73 3.91
C LYS A 3 9.95 -9.03 4.81
N VAL A 4 8.76 -8.89 4.26
CA VAL A 4 7.51 -9.28 4.91
C VAL A 4 6.90 -10.41 4.08
N SER A 5 6.47 -11.47 4.75
CA SER A 5 5.74 -12.59 4.14
C SER A 5 4.35 -12.63 4.77
N LEU A 6 3.33 -12.78 3.94
CA LEU A 6 1.94 -12.86 4.37
C LEU A 6 1.14 -13.70 3.38
N ASP A 7 0.08 -14.34 3.88
CA ASP A 7 -0.89 -15.05 3.06
C ASP A 7 -1.98 -14.08 2.59
N MET A 8 -2.31 -14.14 1.30
CA MET A 8 -3.37 -13.32 0.70
C MET A 8 -4.37 -14.18 -0.06
N PRO A 9 -5.67 -13.84 -0.01
CA PRO A 9 -6.65 -14.40 -0.93
C PRO A 9 -6.21 -14.19 -2.39
N GLN A 10 -6.29 -15.26 -3.18
CA GLN A 10 -5.87 -15.22 -4.58
C GLN A 10 -6.60 -14.14 -5.38
N GLN A 11 -7.90 -13.92 -5.12
CA GLN A 11 -8.68 -12.91 -5.83
C GLN A 11 -8.08 -11.50 -5.67
N ILE A 12 -7.60 -11.14 -4.47
CA ILE A 12 -7.00 -9.82 -4.22
C ILE A 12 -5.70 -9.67 -5.01
N VAL A 13 -4.88 -10.72 -5.05
CA VAL A 13 -3.62 -10.70 -5.80
C VAL A 13 -3.89 -10.52 -7.30
N GLU A 14 -4.87 -11.23 -7.84
CA GLU A 14 -5.27 -11.10 -9.24
C GLU A 14 -5.83 -9.70 -9.55
N ASP A 15 -6.64 -9.14 -8.65
CA ASP A 15 -7.15 -7.77 -8.76
C ASP A 15 -6.02 -6.74 -8.82
N LEU A 16 -5.02 -6.86 -7.94
CA LEU A 16 -3.85 -5.99 -7.96
C LEU A 16 -3.03 -6.15 -9.25
N LYS A 17 -2.82 -7.39 -9.72
CA LYS A 17 -2.11 -7.66 -10.98
C LYS A 17 -2.80 -7.05 -12.20
N ARG A 18 -4.14 -6.91 -12.20
CA ARG A 18 -4.84 -6.20 -13.28
C ARG A 18 -4.38 -4.75 -13.42
N HIS A 19 -3.82 -4.15 -12.37
CA HIS A 19 -3.28 -2.78 -12.35
C HIS A 19 -1.75 -2.68 -12.48
N VAL A 20 -1.05 -3.80 -12.69
CA VAL A 20 0.42 -3.87 -12.85
C VAL A 20 0.83 -4.12 -14.31
N GLY A 21 1.86 -3.41 -14.78
CA GLY A 21 2.46 -3.55 -16.13
C GLY A 21 2.97 -2.21 -16.69
N ASP A 22 3.66 -2.27 -17.83
CA ASP A 22 4.39 -1.12 -18.43
C ASP A 22 3.49 0.10 -18.76
N GLU A 23 2.21 -0.12 -19.03
CA GLU A 23 1.21 0.94 -19.30
C GLU A 23 0.13 1.05 -18.20
N LYS A 24 0.41 0.52 -17.00
CA LYS A 24 -0.56 0.51 -15.90
C LYS A 24 -0.12 1.39 -14.74
N LYS A 25 -0.94 1.41 -13.68
CA LYS A 25 -0.74 2.27 -12.51
C LYS A 25 0.52 1.93 -11.71
N TYR A 26 1.01 0.70 -11.80
CA TYR A 26 2.11 0.19 -11.00
C TYR A 26 3.08 -0.62 -11.84
N VAL A 27 4.37 -0.52 -11.52
CA VAL A 27 5.43 -1.24 -12.24
C VAL A 27 5.46 -2.72 -11.87
N SER A 28 5.16 -3.06 -10.62
CA SER A 28 5.12 -4.44 -10.11
C SER A 28 4.08 -4.60 -9.02
N LEU A 29 3.75 -5.85 -8.66
CA LEU A 29 2.88 -6.12 -7.50
C LEU A 29 3.49 -5.56 -6.20
N ALA A 30 4.81 -5.68 -6.03
CA ALA A 30 5.51 -5.10 -4.89
C ALA A 30 5.45 -3.56 -4.86
N ASP A 31 5.42 -2.93 -6.03
CA ASP A 31 5.24 -1.48 -6.17
C ASP A 31 3.82 -1.04 -5.80
N ALA A 32 2.81 -1.79 -6.26
CA ALA A 32 1.41 -1.58 -5.90
C ALA A 32 1.20 -1.68 -4.38
N ILE A 33 1.73 -2.74 -3.75
CA ILE A 33 1.61 -2.95 -2.30
C ILE A 33 2.32 -1.83 -1.52
N ARG A 34 3.55 -1.47 -1.88
CA ARG A 34 4.28 -0.38 -1.20
C ARG A 34 3.55 0.95 -1.30
N THR A 35 3.02 1.27 -2.48
CA THR A 35 2.24 2.49 -2.69
C THR A 35 0.95 2.48 -1.87
N ALA A 36 0.25 1.35 -1.81
CA ALA A 36 -0.96 1.22 -1.00
C ALA A 36 -0.68 1.40 0.50
N CYS A 37 0.38 0.77 1.02
CA CYS A 37 0.80 0.95 2.41
C CYS A 37 1.17 2.40 2.72
N ARG A 38 1.88 3.10 1.82
CA ARG A 38 2.21 4.52 2.00
C ARG A 38 0.95 5.36 2.12
N LYS A 39 0.01 5.21 1.18
CA LYS A 39 -1.27 5.94 1.21
C LYS A 39 -2.08 5.69 2.48
N LEU A 40 -2.09 4.45 2.96
CA LEU A 40 -2.76 4.12 4.22
C LEU A 40 -2.10 4.85 5.40
N LEU A 41 -0.77 4.83 5.48
CA LEU A 41 -0.04 5.53 6.55
C LEU A 41 -0.27 7.04 6.49
N ASP A 42 -0.18 7.64 5.30
CA ASP A 42 -0.43 9.08 5.13
C ASP A 42 -1.86 9.46 5.61
N GLN A 43 -2.86 8.61 5.36
CA GLN A 43 -4.22 8.81 5.86
C GLN A 43 -4.31 8.69 7.38
N LEU A 44 -3.59 7.77 7.99
CA LEU A 44 -3.54 7.63 9.45
C LEU A 44 -2.85 8.84 10.09
N ASP A 45 -1.78 9.33 9.49
CA ASP A 45 -1.07 10.53 9.95
C ASP A 45 -1.98 11.78 9.89
N GLU A 46 -2.77 11.93 8.82
CA GLU A 46 -3.77 13.00 8.71
C GLU A 46 -4.86 12.91 9.80
N ILE A 47 -5.28 11.69 10.14
CA ILE A 47 -6.26 11.46 11.21
C ILE A 47 -5.63 11.81 12.56
N ASP A 48 -4.41 11.35 12.81
CA ASP A 48 -3.69 11.58 14.07
C ASP A 48 -3.43 13.08 14.29
N ALA A 49 -3.09 13.82 13.22
CA ALA A 49 -3.00 15.28 13.23
C ALA A 49 -4.29 15.96 13.67
N ARG A 50 -5.44 15.52 13.15
CA ARG A 50 -6.76 16.08 13.54
C ARG A 50 -7.13 15.79 14.99
N HIS A 51 -6.65 14.68 15.53
CA HIS A 51 -6.89 14.28 16.91
C HIS A 51 -5.84 14.79 17.91
N GLY A 52 -4.85 15.58 17.45
CA GLY A 52 -3.76 16.09 18.30
C GLY A 52 -2.82 14.99 18.80
N ARG A 53 -2.68 13.88 18.06
CA ARG A 53 -1.85 12.71 18.41
C ARG A 53 -0.48 12.70 17.71
N LEU A 54 -0.05 13.82 17.13
CA LEU A 54 1.30 13.94 16.57
C LEU A 54 2.31 13.96 17.73
N GLU A 55 3.11 12.91 17.85
CA GLU A 55 4.31 12.93 18.70
C GLU A 55 5.37 13.86 18.04
N GLU A 56 6.14 14.58 18.88
CA GLU A 56 7.20 15.52 18.45
C GLU A 56 8.36 14.85 17.69
#